data_AF-A0A6I4W6V1-F1
#
_entry.id   AF-A0A6I4W6V1-F1
#
_cell.length_a   1.000
_cell.length_b   1.000
_cell.length_c   1.000
_cell.angle_alpha   90.00
_cell.angle_beta   90.00
_cell.angle_gamma   90.00
#
_symmetry.space_group_name_H-M   'P 1'
#
loop_
_entity.id
_entity.type
_entity.pdbx_description
1 polymer ?
#
loop_
_entity_poly.entity_id
_entity_poly.type
_entity_poly.pdbx_seq_one_letter_code
_entity_poly.pdbx_strand_id
1 'polypeptide(L)'
;MRVTDAEHRALTERAARAGLSVPRLMVEASLADEVRTVSERRGQMSELAAVKRLALAIGNNVNQLARAANATGQQPRELPAVLEAAARVLARAESAVAALDGSRR
;
A
#
# COMPACT_ATOMS: atom_id res chain seq x y z
N MET A 1 30.29 0.61 18.83
CA MET A 1 29.06 1.34 19.19
C MET A 1 28.55 0.78 20.50
N ARG A 2 28.31 1.63 21.51
CA ARG A 2 27.75 1.18 22.80
C ARG A 2 26.27 1.55 22.80
N VAL A 3 25.43 0.56 23.01
CA VAL A 3 23.97 0.67 22.97
C VAL A 3 23.46 0.61 24.39
N THR A 4 22.57 1.51 24.78
CA THR A 4 21.92 1.44 26.10
C THR A 4 20.99 0.23 26.18
N ASP A 5 20.67 -0.23 27.39
CA ASP A 5 19.75 -1.37 27.56
C ASP A 5 18.37 -1.10 26.95
N ALA A 6 17.92 0.16 26.96
CA ALA A 6 16.67 0.58 26.34
C ALA A 6 16.72 0.49 24.81
N GLU A 7 17.80 0.98 24.19
CA GLU A 7 18.01 0.88 22.75
C GLU A 7 18.20 -0.58 22.31
N HIS A 8 18.87 -1.41 23.12
CA HIS A 8 19.02 -2.83 22.83
C HIS A 8 17.67 -3.53 22.82
N ARG A 9 16.79 -3.28 23.81
CA ARG A 9 15.42 -3.83 23.82
C ARG A 9 14.63 -3.39 22.59
N ALA A 10 14.67 -2.10 22.24
CA ALA A 10 13.99 -1.57 21.07
C ALA A 10 14.46 -2.23 19.76
N LEU A 11 15.77 -2.45 19.62
CA LEU A 11 16.36 -3.16 18.48
C LEU A 11 15.94 -4.63 18.44
N THR A 12 15.95 -5.33 19.58
CA THR A 12 15.52 -6.72 19.68
C THR A 12 14.06 -6.90 19.26
N GLU A 13 13.15 -6.06 19.79
CA GLU A 13 11.74 -6.11 19.42
C GLU A 13 11.52 -5.81 17.93
N ARG A 14 12.24 -4.82 17.39
CA ARG A 14 12.13 -4.46 15.97
C ARG A 14 12.64 -5.58 15.07
N ALA A 15 13.74 -6.22 15.45
CA ALA A 15 14.31 -7.35 14.73
C ALA A 15 13.34 -8.54 14.73
N ALA A 16 12.72 -8.84 15.88
CA ALA A 16 11.71 -9.88 16.00
C ALA A 16 10.49 -9.62 15.11
N ARG A 17 9.96 -8.37 15.08
CA ARG A 17 8.85 -8.00 14.18
C ARG A 17 9.20 -8.11 12.70
N ALA A 18 10.46 -7.89 12.35
CA ALA A 18 10.95 -8.00 10.98
C ALA A 18 11.37 -9.44 10.59
N GLY A 19 11.40 -10.39 11.53
CA GLY A 19 11.91 -11.74 11.30
C GLY A 19 13.43 -11.79 11.07
N LEU A 20 14.16 -10.79 11.58
CA LEU A 20 15.61 -10.63 11.39
C LEU A 20 16.36 -10.80 12.70
N SER A 21 17.66 -11.12 12.64
CA SER A 21 18.55 -10.94 13.78
C SER A 21 18.91 -9.46 13.97
N VAL A 22 19.25 -9.05 15.20
CA VAL A 22 19.63 -7.65 15.48
C VAL A 22 20.81 -7.19 14.61
N PRO A 23 21.91 -7.96 14.42
CA PRO A 23 22.98 -7.55 13.53
C PRO A 23 22.52 -7.41 12.07
N ARG A 24 21.69 -8.33 11.57
CA ARG A 24 21.13 -8.29 10.21
C ARG A 24 20.26 -7.04 10.01
N LEU A 25 19.41 -6.73 10.97
CA LEU A 25 18.58 -5.52 10.97
C LEU A 25 19.44 -4.25 10.93
N MET A 26 20.49 -4.19 11.75
CA MET A 26 21.38 -3.02 11.80
C MET A 26 22.12 -2.81 10.48
N VAL A 27 22.63 -3.89 9.89
CA VAL A 27 23.27 -3.86 8.57
C VAL A 27 22.29 -3.40 7.50
N GLU A 28 21.11 -3.99 7.41
CA GLU A 28 20.08 -3.59 6.42
C GLU A 28 19.62 -2.14 6.62
N ALA A 29 19.47 -1.68 7.87
CA ALA A 29 19.12 -0.30 8.16
C ALA A 29 20.24 0.70 7.83
N SER A 30 21.50 0.29 7.95
CA SER A 30 22.67 1.12 7.63
C SER A 30 23.01 1.14 6.14
N LEU A 31 22.63 0.10 5.40
CA LEU A 31 22.82 -0.04 3.95
C LEU A 31 21.59 0.39 3.15
N ALA A 32 20.49 0.72 3.80
CA ALA A 32 19.35 1.32 3.12
C ALA A 32 19.74 2.71 2.62
N ASP A 33 19.80 2.89 1.30
CA ASP A 33 20.13 4.17 0.64
C ASP A 33 19.16 5.31 1.04
N GLU A 34 17.97 4.98 1.54
CA GLU A 34 17.02 5.94 2.10
C GLU A 34 16.67 5.67 3.57
N VAL A 35 17.08 6.60 4.46
CA VAL A 35 16.47 6.73 5.78
C VAL A 35 15.13 7.47 5.64
N ARG A 36 14.04 6.73 5.41
CA ARG A 36 12.70 7.34 5.37
C ARG A 36 12.24 7.81 6.74
N THR A 37 11.85 9.07 6.81
CA THR A 37 11.21 9.65 8.00
C THR A 37 9.91 8.92 8.33
N VAL A 38 9.50 8.99 9.60
CA VAL A 38 8.19 8.44 10.03
C VAL A 38 7.04 9.08 9.25
N SER A 39 7.17 10.35 8.88
CA SER A 39 6.18 11.12 8.13
C SER A 39 6.02 10.59 6.69
N GLU A 40 7.12 10.31 5.99
CA GLU A 40 7.09 9.73 4.62
C GLU A 40 6.44 8.35 4.62
N ARG A 41 6.80 7.49 5.60
CA ARG A 41 6.17 6.18 5.74
C ARG A 41 4.66 6.29 6.00
N ARG A 42 4.23 7.23 6.85
CA ARG A 42 2.80 7.49 7.10
C ARG A 42 2.09 8.02 5.86
N GLY A 43 2.73 8.90 5.09
CA GLY A 43 2.20 9.40 3.81
C GLY A 43 1.97 8.27 2.81
N GLN A 44 2.96 7.39 2.64
CA GLN A 44 2.86 6.20 1.78
C GLN A 44 1.73 5.26 2.21
N MET A 45 1.60 4.98 3.52
CA MET A 45 0.50 4.15 4.03
C MET A 45 -0.88 4.80 3.82
N SER A 46 -0.98 6.12 3.96
CA SER A 46 -2.21 6.87 3.71
C SER A 46 -2.66 6.76 2.26
N GLU A 47 -1.72 6.89 1.32
CA GLU A 47 -1.98 6.76 -0.12
C GLU A 47 -2.43 5.34 -0.48
N LEU A 48 -1.77 4.32 0.08
CA LEU A 48 -2.20 2.92 -0.09
C LEU A 48 -3.63 2.69 0.44
N ALA A 49 -3.95 3.27 1.60
CA ALA A 49 -5.29 3.19 2.18
C ALA A 49 -6.34 3.90 1.31
N ALA A 50 -5.99 5.01 0.65
CA ALA A 50 -6.86 5.69 -0.29
C ALA A 50 -7.15 4.83 -1.52
N VAL A 51 -6.12 4.23 -2.13
CA VAL A 51 -6.27 3.30 -3.26
C VAL A 51 -7.15 2.11 -2.86
N LYS A 52 -6.94 1.51 -1.68
CA LYS A 52 -7.78 0.41 -1.16
C LYS A 52 -9.26 0.80 -1.08
N ARG A 53 -9.58 1.98 -0.55
CA ARG A 53 -10.97 2.46 -0.45
C ARG A 53 -11.62 2.62 -1.83
N LEU A 54 -10.91 3.18 -2.79
CA LEU A 54 -11.40 3.34 -4.15
C LEU A 54 -11.65 2.00 -4.84
N ALA A 55 -10.75 1.03 -4.66
CA ALA A 55 -10.93 -0.32 -5.19
C ALA A 55 -12.17 -1.03 -4.60
N LEU A 56 -12.40 -0.90 -3.30
CA LEU A 56 -13.62 -1.42 -2.66
C LEU A 56 -14.90 -0.78 -3.22
N ALA A 57 -14.88 0.54 -3.44
CA ALA A 57 -16.01 1.24 -4.03
C ALA A 57 -16.31 0.76 -5.47
N ILE A 58 -15.27 0.56 -6.30
CA ILE A 58 -15.43 -0.01 -7.64
C ILE A 58 -16.00 -1.43 -7.57
N GLY A 59 -15.48 -2.28 -6.69
CA GLY A 59 -15.99 -3.65 -6.52
C GLY A 59 -17.47 -3.67 -6.16
N ASN A 60 -17.91 -2.76 -5.28
CA ASN A 60 -19.33 -2.60 -4.96
C ASN A 60 -20.15 -2.15 -6.17
N ASN A 61 -19.65 -1.19 -6.96
CA ASN A 61 -20.33 -0.73 -8.17
C ASN A 61 -20.46 -1.84 -9.21
N VAL A 62 -19.39 -2.58 -9.48
CA VAL A 62 -19.40 -3.73 -10.39
C VAL A 62 -20.41 -4.78 -9.94
N ASN A 63 -20.46 -5.09 -8.64
CA ASN A 63 -21.47 -6.01 -8.09
C ASN A 63 -22.91 -5.51 -8.27
N GLN A 64 -23.15 -4.20 -8.12
CA GLN A 64 -24.47 -3.62 -8.36
C GLN A 64 -24.86 -3.71 -9.84
N LEU A 65 -23.94 -3.38 -10.75
CA LEU A 65 -24.18 -3.49 -12.19
C LEU A 65 -24.44 -4.94 -12.62
N ALA A 66 -23.69 -5.90 -12.07
CA ALA A 66 -23.91 -7.32 -12.34
C ALA A 66 -25.31 -7.75 -11.88
N ARG A 67 -25.76 -7.34 -10.69
CA ARG A 67 -27.11 -7.62 -10.21
C ARG A 67 -28.19 -6.99 -11.09
N ALA A 68 -28.00 -5.73 -11.50
CA ALA A 68 -28.93 -5.04 -12.40
C ALA A 68 -29.02 -5.71 -13.78
N ALA A 69 -27.87 -6.11 -14.34
CA ALA A 69 -27.80 -6.83 -15.60
C ALA A 69 -28.49 -8.19 -15.50
N ASN A 70 -28.23 -8.96 -14.43
CA ASN A 70 -28.88 -10.26 -14.21
C ASN A 70 -30.40 -10.13 -14.01
N ALA A 71 -30.87 -9.05 -13.40
CA ALA A 71 -32.30 -8.83 -13.17
C ALA A 71 -33.05 -8.38 -14.42
N THR A 72 -32.40 -7.60 -15.30
CA THR A 72 -33.05 -6.98 -16.46
C THR A 72 -32.72 -7.67 -17.79
N GLY A 73 -31.68 -8.49 -17.83
CA GLY A 73 -31.09 -9.04 -19.06
C GLY A 73 -30.48 -7.97 -19.97
N GLN A 74 -30.36 -6.73 -19.51
CA GLN A 74 -29.86 -5.59 -20.28
C GLN A 74 -28.52 -5.11 -19.72
N GLN A 75 -27.69 -4.55 -20.60
CA GLN A 75 -26.45 -3.91 -20.18
C GLN A 75 -26.76 -2.60 -19.41
N PRO A 76 -26.26 -2.42 -18.19
CA PRO A 76 -26.44 -1.18 -17.43
C PRO A 76 -25.81 0.02 -18.15
N ARG A 77 -26.51 1.16 -18.16
CA ARG A 77 -26.05 2.40 -18.82
C ARG A 77 -24.82 2.99 -18.15
N GLU A 78 -24.62 2.69 -16.88
CA GLU A 78 -23.54 3.18 -16.03
C GLU A 78 -22.24 2.38 -16.20
N LEU A 79 -22.26 1.26 -16.94
CA LEU A 79 -21.10 0.39 -17.12
C LEU A 79 -19.86 1.14 -17.67
N PRO A 80 -19.95 2.00 -18.70
CA PRO A 80 -18.80 2.75 -19.19
C PRO A 80 -18.17 3.63 -18.11
N ALA A 81 -18.99 4.33 -17.31
CA ALA A 81 -18.51 5.21 -16.24
C ALA A 81 -17.79 4.43 -15.12
N VAL A 82 -18.28 3.23 -14.78
CA VAL A 82 -17.62 2.35 -13.79
C VAL A 82 -16.29 1.82 -14.33
N LEU A 83 -16.21 1.48 -15.62
CA LEU A 83 -14.96 1.05 -16.27
C LEU A 83 -13.92 2.18 -16.30
N GLU A 84 -14.33 3.41 -16.64
CA GLU A 84 -13.44 4.57 -16.59
C GLU A 84 -12.94 4.86 -15.16
N ALA A 85 -13.82 4.75 -14.16
CA ALA A 85 -13.43 4.89 -12.76
C ALA A 85 -12.43 3.82 -12.34
N ALA A 86 -12.62 2.57 -12.77
CA ALA A 86 -11.69 1.48 -12.54
C ALA A 86 -10.32 1.75 -13.15
N ALA A 87 -10.27 2.21 -14.41
CA ALA A 87 -9.03 2.57 -15.09
C ALA A 87 -8.26 3.67 -14.35
N ARG A 88 -8.94 4.72 -13.87
CA ARG A 88 -8.29 5.79 -13.08
C ARG A 88 -7.70 5.28 -11.77
N VAL A 89 -8.37 4.35 -11.10
CA VAL A 89 -7.88 3.77 -9.84
C VAL A 89 -6.68 2.87 -10.08
N LEU A 90 -6.68 2.09 -11.17
CA LEU A 90 -5.52 1.30 -11.58
C LEU A 90 -4.30 2.18 -11.87
N ALA A 91 -4.47 3.25 -12.66
CA ALA A 91 -3.38 4.19 -12.93
C ALA A 91 -2.82 4.84 -11.65
N ARG A 92 -3.69 5.16 -10.68
CA ARG A 92 -3.26 5.69 -9.37
C ARG A 92 -2.53 4.64 -8.53
N ALA A 93 -2.99 3.39 -8.56
CA ALA A 93 -2.33 2.29 -7.87
C ALA A 93 -0.93 2.03 -8.46
N GLU A 94 -0.80 2.01 -9.77
CA GLU A 94 0.49 1.88 -10.48
C GLU A 94 1.45 3.01 -10.10
N SER A 95 0.96 4.25 -10.08
CA SER A 95 1.76 5.41 -9.65
C SER A 95 2.22 5.30 -8.20
N ALA A 96 1.35 4.82 -7.30
CA ALA A 96 1.70 4.60 -5.90
C ALA A 96 2.74 3.48 -5.73
N VAL A 97 2.64 2.39 -6.51
CA VAL A 97 3.63 1.30 -6.51
C VAL A 97 4.98 1.80 -7.05
N ALA A 98 4.98 2.53 -8.18
CA ALA A 98 6.18 3.11 -8.76
C ALA A 98 6.90 4.05 -7.78
N ALA A 99 6.15 4.85 -7.00
CA ALA A 99 6.74 5.71 -5.97
C ALA A 99 7.42 4.90 -4.85
N LEU A 100 6.88 3.73 -4.49
CA LEU A 100 7.46 2.85 -3.47
C LEU A 100 8.71 2.11 -3.98
N ASP A 101 8.76 1.79 -5.27
CA ASP A 101 9.89 1.11 -5.92
C ASP A 101 11.02 2.07 -6.32
N GLY A 102 10.68 3.29 -6.74
CA GLY A 102 11.66 4.35 -7.02
C GLY A 102 12.38 4.84 -5.77
N SER A 103 11.70 4.77 -4.61
CA SER A 103 12.29 5.01 -3.28
C SER A 103 13.18 3.84 -2.80
N ARG A 104 13.45 2.83 -3.66
CA ARG A 104 14.18 1.60 -3.31
C ARG A 104 15.49 1.45 -4.10
N ARG A 105 15.86 2.45 -4.91
CA ARG A 105 17.06 2.52 -5.75
C ARG A 105 17.95 3.70 -5.38
#